data_AF-A0A935IRG3-F1
#
_entry.id   AF-A0A935IRG3-F1
#
_cell.length_a   1.000
_cell.length_b   1.000
_cell.length_c   1.000
_cell.angle_alpha   90.00
_cell.angle_beta   90.00
_cell.angle_gamma   90.00
#
_symmetry.space_group_name_H-M   'P 1'
#
loop_
_entity.id
_entity.type
_entity.pdbx_description
1 polymer ?
#
loop_
_entity_poly.entity_id
_entity_poly.type
_entity_poly.pdbx_seq_one_letter_code
_entity_poly.pdbx_strand_id
1 'polypeptide(L)' 'MLAEIAGKQQLIYSNIKDIHSLKKKVNTNFPEMDAYNYIIAINNMIVHENVQIPLGSSIALMPPFSGG' A
#
# COMPACT_ATOMS: atom_id res chain seq x y z
N MET A 1 1.76 9.38 -11.68
CA MET A 1 1.17 8.16 -12.27
C MET A 1 0.67 7.09 -11.29
N LEU A 2 1.13 6.94 -10.04
CA LEU A 2 0.38 6.19 -8.99
C LEU A 2 -0.30 7.12 -7.96
N ALA A 3 0.39 8.19 -7.56
CA ALA A 3 -0.17 9.21 -6.67
C ALA A 3 -1.34 10.00 -7.28
N GLU A 4 -1.40 10.11 -8.62
CA GLU A 4 -2.50 10.75 -9.35
C GLU A 4 -3.76 9.88 -9.37
N ILE A 5 -3.58 8.56 -9.51
CA ILE A 5 -4.65 7.55 -9.44
C ILE A 5 -5.26 7.50 -8.04
N ALA A 6 -4.41 7.49 -7.01
CA ALA A 6 -4.89 7.53 -5.64
C ALA A 6 -5.61 8.85 -5.29
N GLY A 7 -5.44 9.91 -6.08
CA GLY A 7 -5.98 11.26 -5.86
C GLY A 7 -5.56 11.94 -4.55
N LYS A 8 -4.85 11.22 -3.68
CA LYS A 8 -4.40 11.61 -2.35
C LYS A 8 -3.00 11.04 -2.14
N GLN A 9 -2.04 11.92 -1.92
CA GLN A 9 -0.64 11.53 -1.66
C GLN A 9 -0.47 10.76 -0.33
N GLN A 10 -1.44 10.85 0.58
CA GLN A 10 -1.49 10.08 1.83
C GLN A 10 -2.91 9.62 2.15
N LEU A 11 -3.05 8.33 2.47
CA LEU A 11 -4.28 7.74 2.98
C LEU A 11 -4.02 7.25 4.40
N ILE A 12 -4.86 7.69 5.33
CA ILE A 12 -4.79 7.27 6.74
C ILE A 12 -5.88 6.22 6.94
N TYR A 13 -5.48 4.99 7.22
CA TYR A 13 -6.38 3.90 7.54
C TYR A 13 -6.32 3.59 9.04
N SER A 14 -7.46 3.71 9.71
CA SER A 14 -7.62 3.25 11.10
C SER A 14 -8.12 1.81 11.11
N ASN A 15 -7.68 1.01 12.08
CA ASN A 15 -8.13 -0.37 12.31
C ASN A 15 -7.68 -1.40 11.24
N ILE A 16 -6.51 -1.20 10.63
CA ILE A 16 -5.86 -2.22 9.78
C ILE A 16 -4.80 -2.93 10.61
N LYS A 17 -4.92 -4.26 10.73
CA LYS A 17 -3.99 -5.11 11.49
C LYS A 17 -2.94 -5.77 10.62
N ASP A 18 -3.22 -5.97 9.34
CA ASP A 18 -2.45 -6.83 8.45
C ASP A 18 -2.44 -6.29 7.02
N ILE A 19 -1.39 -6.64 6.27
CA ILE A 19 -1.23 -6.27 4.86
C ILE A 19 -2.39 -6.79 4.01
N HIS A 20 -2.92 -7.98 4.30
CA HIS A 20 -4.05 -8.54 3.55
C HIS A 20 -5.32 -7.71 3.74
N SER A 21 -5.61 -7.27 4.97
CA SER A 21 -6.73 -6.34 5.24
C SER A 21 -6.52 -4.99 4.56
N LEU A 22 -5.29 -4.48 4.57
CA LEU A 22 -4.93 -3.26 3.84
C LEU A 22 -5.20 -3.43 2.34
N LYS A 23 -4.64 -4.46 1.70
CA LYS A 23 -4.82 -4.76 0.28
C LYS A 23 -6.28 -4.86 -0.09
N LYS A 24 -7.08 -5.60 0.70
CA LYS A 24 -8.51 -5.74 0.44
C LYS A 24 -9.23 -4.40 0.50
N LYS A 25 -8.88 -3.54 1.47
CA LYS A 25 -9.45 -2.20 1.61
C LYS A 25 -9.02 -1.30 0.46
N VAL A 26 -7.75 -1.29 0.11
CA VAL A 26 -7.20 -0.51 -1.01
C VAL A 26 -7.86 -0.95 -2.31
N ASN A 27 -7.94 -2.25 -2.61
CA ASN A 27 -8.58 -2.78 -3.82
C ASN A 27 -10.09 -2.45 -3.87
N THR A 28 -10.76 -2.43 -2.72
CA THR A 28 -12.17 -1.99 -2.64
C THR A 28 -12.33 -0.48 -2.93
N ASN A 29 -11.37 0.35 -2.53
CA ASN A 29 -11.44 1.80 -2.73
C ASN A 29 -10.88 2.24 -4.09
N PHE A 30 -9.90 1.49 -4.61
CA PHE A 30 -9.15 1.76 -5.83
C PHE A 30 -8.99 0.44 -6.60
N PRO A 31 -10.07 -0.08 -7.20
CA PRO A 31 -10.00 -1.31 -8.00
C PRO A 31 -9.05 -1.18 -9.19
N GLU A 32 -8.83 0.04 -9.67
CA GLU A 32 -7.84 0.35 -10.70
C GLU A 32 -6.39 0.02 -10.26
N MET A 33 -6.07 0.01 -8.96
CA MET A 33 -4.74 -0.37 -8.49
C MET A 33 -4.42 -1.85 -8.68
N ASP A 34 -5.42 -2.72 -8.80
CA ASP A 34 -5.22 -4.15 -9.10
C ASP A 34 -4.53 -4.36 -10.47
N ALA A 35 -4.78 -3.44 -11.41
CA ALA A 35 -4.15 -3.46 -12.73
C ALA A 35 -2.68 -2.98 -12.72
N TYR A 36 -2.21 -2.38 -11.63
CA TYR A 36 -0.84 -1.90 -11.50
C TYR A 36 -0.01 -2.85 -10.65
N ASN A 37 1.16 -3.25 -11.14
CA ASN A 37 2.15 -3.89 -10.29
C ASN A 37 2.72 -2.86 -9.32
N TYR A 38 2.49 -3.07 -8.02
CA TYR A 38 3.08 -2.27 -6.95
C TYR A 38 3.64 -3.18 -5.84
N ILE A 39 4.69 -2.71 -5.20
CA ILE A 39 5.28 -3.28 -4.00
C ILE A 39 4.75 -2.53 -2.78
N ILE A 40 4.56 -3.27 -1.69
CA ILE A 40 4.19 -2.71 -0.39
C ILE A 40 5.45 -2.69 0.46
N ALA A 41 5.77 -1.53 1.03
CA ALA A 41 6.80 -1.41 2.04
C ALA A 41 6.20 -0.90 3.35
N ILE A 42 6.53 -1.55 4.46
CA ILE A 42 6.18 -1.10 5.81
C ILE A 42 7.44 -0.59 6.47
N ASN A 43 7.44 0.66 6.95
CA ASN A 43 8.61 1.29 7.56
C ASN A 43 9.88 1.14 6.70
N ASN A 44 9.75 1.41 5.40
CA ASN A 44 10.80 1.25 4.38
C ASN A 44 11.29 -0.18 4.14
N MET A 45 10.66 -1.21 4.72
CA MET A 45 10.95 -2.61 4.44
C MET A 45 9.91 -3.18 3.49
N ILE A 46 10.36 -3.70 2.35
CA ILE A 46 9.48 -4.34 1.37
C ILE A 46 8.93 -5.64 1.98
N VAL A 47 7.61 -5.80 1.94
CA VAL A 47 6.92 -6.99 2.44
C VAL A 47 6.20 -7.67 1.29
N HIS A 48 6.53 -8.94 1.06
CA HIS A 48 5.89 -9.76 0.02
C HIS A 48 4.80 -10.68 0.59
N GLU A 49 4.88 -10.95 1.90
CA GLU A 49 3.96 -11.82 2.63
C GLU A 49 2.99 -11.02 3.49
N ASN A 50 1.94 -11.70 3.98
CA ASN A 50 1.02 -11.09 4.91
C ASN A 50 1.68 -10.95 6.29
N VAL A 51 2.22 -9.78 6.56
CA VAL A 51 2.73 -9.43 7.89
C VAL A 51 1.72 -8.57 8.66
N GLN A 52 1.79 -8.65 9.98
CA GLN A 52 1.07 -7.72 10.84
C GLN A 52 1.68 -6.32 10.70
N ILE A 53 0.81 -5.32 10.56
CA ILE A 53 1.20 -3.92 10.51
C ILE A 53 1.20 -3.39 11.96
N PRO A 54 2.36 -3.01 12.50
CA PRO A 54 2.41 -2.39 13.82
C PRO A 54 1.64 -1.07 13.82
N LEU A 55 0.96 -0.75 14.93
CA LEU A 55 0.27 0.52 15.10
C LEU A 55 1.25 1.69 14.91
N GLY A 56 0.87 2.67 14.09
CA GLY A 56 1.72 3.83 13.78
C GLY A 56 2.76 3.57 12.68
N SER A 57 2.73 2.41 12.02
CA SER A 57 3.63 2.15 10.90
C SER A 57 3.24 2.92 9.65
N SER A 58 4.25 3.39 8.94
CA SER A 58 4.10 4.01 7.62
C SER A 58 4.15 2.94 6.54
N ILE A 59 3.17 2.95 5.63
CA ILE A 59 3.08 2.01 4.53
C ILE A 59 3.23 2.79 3.23
N ALA A 60 4.21 2.41 2.42
CA ALA A 60 4.46 2.95 1.10
C ALA A 60 4.02 1.95 0.03
N LEU A 61 3.24 2.43 -0.93
CA LEU A 61 2.88 1.72 -2.15
C LEU A 61 3.77 2.28 -3.25
N MET A 62 4.73 1.49 -3.72
CA MET A 62 5.71 1.93 -4.72
C MET A 62 5.61 1.05 -5.96
N PRO A 63 5.87 1.56 -7.17
CA PRO A 63 6.03 0.70 -8.34
C PRO A 63 7.33 -0.14 -8.21
N PRO A 64 7.41 -1.33 -8.81
CA PRO A 64 8.58 -2.21 -8.74
C PRO A 64 9.86 -1.61 -9.35
N PHE A 65 9.72 -0.54 -10.15
CA PHE A 65 10.82 0.27 -10.66
C PHE A 65 10.77 1.67 -10.04
N SER A 66 11.34 1.83 -8.85
CA SER A 66 11.77 3.13 -8.32
C SER A 66 13.30 3.21 -8.32
N GLY A 67 13.93 2.78 -9.42
CA GLY A 67 15.36 2.92 -9.64
C GLY A 67 15.62 4.12 -10.56
N GLY A 68 16.16 5.21 -10.00
CA GLY A 68 16.59 6.41 -10.72
C GLY A 68 16.37 7.68 -9.93
#